data_AF-A0AAW3ZUD5-F1
#
_entry.id   AF-A0AAW3ZUD5-F1
#
_cell.length_a   1.000
_cell.length_b   1.000
_cell.length_c   1.000
_cell.angle_alpha   90.00
_cell.angle_beta   90.00
_cell.angle_gamma   90.00
#
_symmetry.space_group_name_H-M   'P 1'
#
loop_
_entity.id
_entity.type
_entity.pdbx_description
1 polymer ?
#
loop_
_entity_poly.entity_id
_entity_poly.type
_entity_poly.pdbx_seq_one_letter_code
_entity_poly.pdbx_strand_id
1 'polypeptide(L)' 'MENTNRSVFALSGITGMLIAVVLLLSIVGVLTYFGILAQQDVANKPYKLENPSQIQMKSVDNAKHMVIKE' A
#
# COMPACT_ATOMS: atom_id res chain seq x y z
N MET A 1 7.58 -13.12 -50.87
CA MET A 1 7.24 -13.82 -49.61
C MET A 1 6.58 -12.78 -48.71
N GLU A 2 5.27 -12.87 -48.49
CA GLU A 2 4.53 -11.95 -47.61
C GLU A 2 4.75 -12.38 -46.15
N ASN A 3 5.10 -11.44 -45.27
CA ASN A 3 5.34 -11.75 -43.86
C ASN A 3 4.01 -11.86 -43.11
N THR A 4 3.56 -13.10 -42.87
CA THR A 4 2.33 -13.43 -42.14
C THR A 4 2.45 -13.30 -40.62
N ASN A 5 3.62 -12.97 -40.07
CA ASN A 5 3.82 -12.76 -38.63
C ASN A 5 3.48 -11.33 -38.22
N ARG A 6 2.20 -10.93 -38.31
CA ARG A 6 1.74 -9.63 -37.80
C ARG A 6 1.18 -9.78 -36.39
N SER A 7 1.97 -9.39 -35.38
CA SER A 7 1.63 -9.47 -33.96
C SER A 7 1.75 -8.11 -33.29
N VAL A 8 0.70 -7.69 -32.57
CA VAL A 8 0.77 -6.63 -31.57
C VAL A 8 -0.10 -7.11 -30.41
N PHE A 9 0.32 -8.18 -29.73
CA PHE A 9 -0.44 -8.93 -28.70
C PHE A 9 -1.64 -9.77 -29.25
N ALA A 10 -1.59 -10.27 -30.49
CA ALA A 10 -2.75 -10.74 -31.29
C ALA A 10 -3.81 -11.65 -30.62
N LEU A 11 -5.10 -11.54 -30.98
CA LEU A 11 -5.65 -12.61 -31.84
C LEU A 11 -5.71 -12.21 -33.33
N SER A 12 -5.82 -10.91 -33.63
CA SER A 12 -5.78 -10.26 -34.95
C SER A 12 -4.97 -8.95 -34.93
N GLY A 13 -3.95 -8.86 -34.07
CA GLY A 13 -3.19 -7.63 -33.80
C GLY A 13 -3.68 -6.89 -32.56
N ILE A 14 -4.02 -5.61 -32.69
CA ILE A 14 -4.35 -4.66 -31.59
C ILE A 14 -5.40 -5.20 -30.61
N THR A 15 -6.35 -6.02 -31.08
CA THR A 15 -7.38 -6.60 -30.22
C THR A 15 -6.80 -7.31 -29.00
N GLY A 16 -5.76 -8.12 -29.17
CA GLY A 16 -5.20 -8.81 -28.02
C GLY A 16 -4.28 -7.93 -27.17
N MET A 17 -3.85 -6.75 -27.67
CA MET A 17 -3.20 -5.73 -26.84
C MET A 17 -4.20 -5.19 -25.83
N LEU A 18 -5.42 -4.88 -26.30
CA LEU A 18 -6.49 -4.38 -25.44
C LEU A 18 -6.87 -5.41 -24.37
N ILE A 19 -6.94 -6.69 -24.74
CA ILE A 19 -7.16 -7.78 -23.78
C ILE A 19 -6.05 -7.81 -22.72
N ALA A 20 -4.80 -7.78 -23.15
CA ALA A 20 -3.65 -7.79 -22.23
C ALA A 20 -3.65 -6.57 -21.30
N VAL A 21 -3.98 -5.38 -21.80
CA VAL A 21 -4.05 -4.15 -21.00
C VAL A 21 -5.17 -4.23 -19.97
N VAL A 22 -6.37 -4.67 -20.35
CA VAL A 22 -7.48 -4.84 -19.40
C VAL A 22 -7.13 -5.87 -18.33
N LEU A 23 -6.48 -6.97 -18.72
CA LEU A 23 -6.02 -7.98 -17.77
C LEU A 23 -5.02 -7.38 -16.77
N LEU A 24 -4.00 -6.68 -17.24
CA LEU A 24 -3.01 -6.05 -16.37
C LEU A 24 -3.64 -4.99 -15.46
N LEU A 25 -4.54 -4.15 -15.97
CA LEU A 25 -5.25 -3.15 -15.16
C LEU A 25 -6.15 -3.80 -14.11
N SER A 26 -6.81 -4.92 -14.45
CA SER A 26 -7.63 -5.67 -13.49
C SER A 26 -6.78 -6.23 -12.35
N ILE A 27 -5.62 -6.81 -12.67
CA ILE A 27 -4.68 -7.35 -11.68
C ILE A 27 -4.19 -6.21 -10.78
N VAL A 28 -3.75 -5.10 -11.36
CA VAL A 28 -3.30 -3.92 -10.60
C VAL A 28 -4.41 -3.41 -9.70
N GLY A 29 -5.63 -3.21 -10.21
CA GLY A 29 -6.76 -2.71 -9.42
C GLY A 29 -7.12 -3.61 -8.25
N VAL A 30 -7.16 -4.93 -8.47
CA VAL A 30 -7.44 -5.91 -7.41
C VAL A 30 -6.34 -5.92 -6.34
N LEU A 31 -5.07 -5.93 -6.76
CA LEU A 31 -3.94 -5.91 -5.83
C LEU A 31 -3.87 -4.59 -5.04
N THR A 32 -4.14 -3.45 -5.69
CA THR A 32 -4.21 -2.15 -5.02
C THR A 32 -5.35 -2.12 -4.00
N TYR A 33 -6.53 -2.64 -4.34
CA TYR A 33 -7.64 -2.74 -3.40
C TYR A 33 -7.28 -3.57 -2.16
N PHE A 34 -6.69 -4.75 -2.34
CA PHE A 34 -6.22 -5.56 -1.21
C PHE A 34 -5.10 -4.87 -0.41
N GLY A 35 -4.20 -4.17 -1.09
CA GLY A 35 -3.15 -3.39 -0.45
C GLY A 35 -3.71 -2.29 0.45
N ILE A 36 -4.74 -1.57 -0.02
CA ILE A 36 -5.42 -0.53 0.78
C ILE A 36 -6.09 -1.15 2.00
N LEU A 37 -6.78 -2.29 1.87
CA LEU A 37 -7.41 -2.97 3.00
C LEU A 37 -6.37 -3.41 4.05
N ALA A 38 -5.25 -3.97 3.61
CA ALA A 38 -4.16 -4.36 4.51
C ALA A 38 -3.53 -3.14 5.21
N GLN A 39 -3.33 -2.04 4.48
CA GLN A 39 -2.82 -0.80 5.06
C GLN A 39 -3.81 -0.19 6.07
N GLN A 40 -5.12 -0.21 5.79
CA GLN A 40 -6.15 0.26 6.72
C GLN A 40 -6.21 -0.59 8.00
N ASP A 41 -6.08 -1.92 7.88
CA ASP A 41 -6.09 -2.82 9.03
C ASP A 41 -4.94 -2.51 10.00
N VAL A 42 -3.76 -2.14 9.50
CA VAL A 42 -2.61 -1.76 10.33
C VAL A 42 -2.71 -0.31 10.81
N ALA A 43 -3.10 0.64 9.95
CA ALA A 43 -3.21 2.05 10.31
C ALA A 43 -4.22 2.31 11.44
N ASN A 44 -5.29 1.52 11.50
CA ASN A 44 -6.31 1.62 12.54
C ASN A 44 -5.97 0.87 13.84
N LYS A 45 -4.78 0.25 13.93
CA LYS A 45 -4.29 -0.43 15.12
C LYS A 45 -3.17 0.39 15.77
N PRO A 46 -3.49 1.48 16.48
CA PRO A 46 -2.48 2.21 17.25
C PRO A 46 -1.86 1.28 18.29
N TYR A 47 -0.55 1.43 18.51
CA TYR A 47 0.14 0.73 19.59
C TYR A 47 -0.52 1.06 20.92
N LYS A 48 -0.87 0.02 21.68
CA LYS A 48 -1.36 0.18 23.06
C LYS A 48 -0.18 0.21 24.01
N LEU A 49 -0.18 1.19 24.91
CA LEU A 49 0.75 1.22 26.03
C LEU A 49 0.16 0.34 27.13
N GLU A 50 0.57 -0.93 27.20
CA GLU A 50 0.09 -1.86 28.22
C GLU A 50 0.48 -1.42 29.65
N ASN A 51 1.68 -0.85 29.80
CA ASN A 51 2.20 -0.36 31.09
C ASN A 51 2.87 1.02 30.95
N PRO A 52 2.08 2.12 30.86
CA PRO A 52 2.64 3.47 30.72
C PRO A 52 3.55 3.86 31.89
N SER A 53 3.30 3.33 33.09
CA SER A 53 4.14 3.56 34.29
C SER A 53 5.52 2.93 34.22
N GLN A 54 5.75 1.97 33.32
CA GLN A 54 7.06 1.34 33.11
C GLN A 54 7.89 2.03 32.02
N ILE A 55 7.32 3.02 31.32
CA ILE A 55 8.02 3.79 30.30
C ILE A 55 9.04 4.70 30.99
N GLN A 56 10.31 4.30 30.95
CA GLN A 56 11.39 5.08 31.53
C GLN A 56 11.69 6.30 30.66
N MET A 57 11.37 7.48 31.18
CA MET A 57 11.70 8.76 30.57
C MET A 57 13.18 9.08 30.78
N LYS A 58 14.06 8.56 29.93
CA LYS A 58 15.53 8.67 30.08
C LYS A 58 16.13 10.03 29.70
N SER A 59 15.36 10.92 29.07
CA SER A 59 15.87 12.24 28.67
C SER A 59 15.75 13.25 29.81
N VAL A 60 16.86 13.90 30.14
CA VAL A 60 16.92 15.02 31.10
C VAL A 60 16.10 16.24 30.65
N ASP A 61 15.87 16.40 29.34
CA ASP A 61 15.08 17.50 28.79
C ASP A 61 13.57 17.34 29.00
N ASN A 62 13.09 16.15 29.39
CA ASN A 62 11.65 15.90 29.64
C ASN A 62 11.08 16.81 30.73
N ALA A 63 11.90 17.25 31.69
CA ALA A 63 11.51 18.18 32.74
C ALA A 63 11.03 19.55 32.18
N LYS A 64 11.46 19.94 30.98
CA LYS A 64 11.09 21.20 30.33
C LYS A 64 9.69 21.19 29.73
N HIS A 65 9.05 20.02 29.62
CA HIS A 65 7.75 19.85 28.98
C HIS A 65 6.62 19.52 29.98
N MET A 66 6.92 19.47 31.28
CA MET A 66 5.93 19.24 32.33
C MET A 66 5.30 20.58 32.75
N VAL A 67 4.02 20.78 32.42
CA VAL A 67 3.24 21.91 32.95
C VAL A 67 2.47 21.40 34.17
N ILE A 68 2.90 21.82 35.37
CA ILE A 68 2.14 21.58 36.60
C ILE A 68 0.97 22.58 36.57
N LYS A 69 -0.25 22.07 36.49
CA LYS A 69 -1.46 22.89 36.66
C LYS A 69 -1.81 22.88 38.15
N GLU A 70 -1.90 24.07 38.73
CA GLU A 70 -2.43 24.28 40.09
C GLU A 70 -3.92 23.92 40.19
#